data_AF-A0A645BZ82-F1
#
_entry.id   AF-A0A645BZ82-F1
#
_cell.length_a   1.000
_cell.length_b   1.000
_cell.length_c   1.000
_cell.angle_alpha   90.00
_cell.angle_beta   90.00
_cell.angle_gamma   90.00
#
_symmetry.space_group_name_H-M   'P 1'
#
loop_
_entity.id
_entity.type
_entity.pdbx_description
1 polymer ?
#
loop_
_entity_poly.entity_id
_entity_poly.type
_entity_poly.pdbx_seq_one_letter_code
_entity_poly.pdbx_strand_id
1 'polypeptide(L)'
;MKKFLRSALIAVMIAAAAYIAVSAAGGADDPLITLSYLNSVLLPALKEDQQKQVQELHDAAVAELREEIAAGGVTATGGSSYLALEMHEGETIVGYGGAIEVLLRRGEFKAVDPIGDKLANLTKGAEAGDGNELTLQNLYLVPRADGRGVKCVSGSGWVMVRGGYQVIDASGTVVSSSANTQS
;
A
#
# COMPACT_ATOMS: atom_id res chain seq x y z
N MET A 1 35.08 58.54 -63.15
CA MET A 1 35.50 58.11 -61.79
C MET A 1 34.39 58.22 -60.74
N LYS A 2 33.68 59.36 -60.59
CA LYS A 2 32.63 59.53 -59.55
C LYS A 2 31.44 58.55 -59.62
N LYS A 3 31.05 58.08 -60.83
CA LYS A 3 29.95 57.09 -61.01
C LYS A 3 30.34 55.67 -60.60
N PHE A 4 31.58 55.26 -60.87
CA PHE A 4 32.13 53.96 -60.44
C PHE A 4 32.31 53.90 -58.92
N LEU A 5 32.75 55.00 -58.30
CA LEU A 5 32.90 55.10 -56.84
C LEU A 5 31.56 54.94 -56.10
N ARG A 6 30.47 55.49 -56.65
CA ARG A 6 29.12 55.35 -56.10
C ARG A 6 28.60 53.91 -56.20
N SER A 7 28.85 53.23 -57.32
CA SER A 7 28.46 51.82 -57.50
C SER A 7 29.21 50.89 -56.55
N ALA A 8 30.52 51.13 -56.35
CA ALA A 8 31.31 50.38 -55.40
C ALA A 8 30.82 50.56 -53.95
N LEU A 9 30.45 51.79 -53.57
CA LEU A 9 29.92 52.08 -52.25
C LEU A 9 28.57 51.35 -52.00
N ILE A 10 27.68 51.33 -52.99
CA ILE A 10 26.39 50.62 -52.88
C ILE A 10 26.61 49.11 -52.75
N ALA A 11 27.53 48.53 -53.53
CA ALA A 11 27.85 47.11 -53.44
C ALA A 11 28.41 46.72 -52.06
N VAL A 12 29.28 47.57 -51.49
CA VAL A 12 29.82 47.37 -50.12
C VAL A 12 28.71 47.48 -49.08
N MET A 13 27.76 48.40 -49.23
CA MET A 13 26.63 48.54 -48.31
C MET A 13 25.68 47.33 -48.36
N ILE A 14 25.43 46.78 -49.55
CA ILE A 14 24.62 45.56 -49.71
C ILE A 14 25.34 44.35 -49.10
N ALA A 15 26.64 44.22 -49.34
CA ALA A 15 27.44 43.14 -48.75
C ALA A 15 27.52 43.23 -47.22
N ALA A 16 27.65 44.45 -46.66
CA ALA A 16 27.63 44.67 -45.22
C ALA A 16 26.26 44.34 -44.60
N ALA A 17 25.17 44.72 -45.26
CA ALA A 17 23.81 44.38 -44.80
C ALA A 17 23.56 42.87 -44.82
N ALA A 18 24.03 42.17 -45.85
CA ALA A 18 23.93 40.71 -45.94
C ALA A 18 24.75 40.01 -44.84
N TYR A 19 25.94 40.51 -44.51
CA TYR A 19 26.79 39.94 -43.45
C TYR A 19 26.16 40.11 -42.06
N ILE A 20 25.57 41.28 -41.77
CA ILE A 20 24.88 41.53 -40.49
C ILE A 20 23.66 40.60 -40.32
N ALA A 21 22.92 40.33 -41.39
CA ALA A 21 21.78 39.41 -41.37
C ALA A 21 22.20 37.96 -41.09
N VAL A 22 23.37 37.52 -41.59
CA VAL A 22 23.93 36.18 -41.31
C VAL A 22 24.46 36.08 -39.89
N SER A 23 25.04 37.16 -39.33
CA SER A 23 25.53 37.17 -37.93
C SER A 23 24.42 37.26 -36.87
N ALA A 24 23.18 37.55 -37.28
CA ALA A 24 22.00 37.52 -36.41
C ALA A 24 21.25 36.18 -36.46
N ALA A 25 21.76 35.21 -37.24
CA ALA A 25 21.31 33.82 -37.15
C ALA A 25 21.82 33.21 -35.84
N GLY A 26 20.98 32.41 -35.16
CA GLY A 26 21.23 31.88 -33.82
C GLY A 26 22.63 31.31 -33.61
N GLY A 27 23.18 31.57 -32.42
CA GLY A 27 24.51 31.13 -32.02
C GLY A 27 24.52 29.69 -31.52
N ALA A 28 25.70 29.21 -31.13
CA ALA A 28 25.86 27.86 -30.57
C ALA A 28 25.08 27.67 -29.25
N ASP A 29 24.98 28.74 -28.44
CA ASP A 29 24.27 28.72 -27.16
C ASP A 29 22.75 29.00 -27.29
N ASP A 30 22.32 29.50 -28.46
CA ASP A 30 20.90 29.78 -28.76
C ASP A 30 20.60 29.48 -30.24
N PRO A 31 20.46 28.18 -30.59
CA PRO A 31 20.21 27.78 -31.96
C PRO A 31 18.78 28.15 -32.39
N LEU A 32 18.65 28.68 -33.61
CA LEU A 32 17.33 28.92 -34.21
C LEU A 32 16.65 27.60 -34.56
N ILE A 33 15.56 27.30 -33.85
CA ILE A 33 14.67 26.16 -34.11
C ILE A 33 13.32 26.62 -34.67
N THR A 34 12.78 25.86 -35.61
CA THR A 34 11.44 26.15 -36.16
C THR A 34 10.35 25.59 -35.25
N LEU A 35 9.21 26.28 -35.20
CA LEU A 35 8.03 25.80 -34.46
C LEU A 35 7.56 24.41 -34.95
N SER A 36 7.74 24.11 -36.23
CA SER A 36 7.43 22.78 -36.77
C SER A 36 8.31 21.67 -36.20
N TYR A 37 9.62 21.92 -36.02
CA TYR A 37 10.55 20.96 -35.42
C TYR A 37 10.25 20.75 -33.93
N LEU A 38 9.94 21.84 -33.22
CA LEU A 38 9.50 21.78 -31.82
C LEU A 38 8.27 20.88 -31.67
N ASN A 39 7.25 21.08 -32.51
CA ASN A 39 5.98 20.35 -32.39
C ASN A 39 6.03 18.92 -32.96
N SER A 40 6.80 18.66 -34.01
CA SER A 40 6.81 17.36 -34.70
C SER A 40 7.92 16.41 -34.27
N VAL A 41 9.03 16.94 -33.73
CA VAL A 41 10.20 16.13 -33.37
C VAL A 41 10.47 16.22 -31.88
N LEU A 42 10.66 17.43 -31.34
CA LEU A 42 11.14 17.59 -29.96
C LEU A 42 10.07 17.25 -28.91
N LEU A 43 8.87 17.85 -29.00
CA LEU A 43 7.81 17.62 -28.01
C LEU A 43 7.35 16.16 -27.95
N PRO A 44 7.17 15.42 -29.07
CA PRO A 44 6.86 14.00 -29.02
C PRO A 44 7.98 13.18 -28.37
N ALA A 45 9.24 13.43 -28.74
CA ALA A 45 10.39 12.72 -28.17
C ALA A 45 10.51 12.95 -26.65
N LEU A 46 10.31 14.20 -26.19
CA LEU A 46 10.32 14.53 -24.75
C LEU A 46 9.17 13.87 -23.99
N LYS A 47 7.97 13.79 -24.59
CA LYS A 47 6.83 13.10 -23.96
C LYS A 47 7.09 11.61 -23.81
N GLU A 48 7.65 10.98 -24.84
CA GLU A 48 8.00 9.55 -24.79
C GLU A 48 9.07 9.28 -23.73
N ASP A 49 10.11 10.13 -23.67
CA ASP A 49 11.18 10.00 -22.68
C ASP A 49 10.65 10.20 -21.25
N GLN A 50 9.81 11.22 -21.03
CA GLN A 50 9.15 11.42 -19.73
C GLN A 50 8.21 10.26 -19.36
N GLN A 51 7.46 9.72 -20.32
CA GLN A 51 6.59 8.57 -20.07
C GLN A 51 7.39 7.33 -19.71
N LYS A 52 8.53 7.07 -20.37
CA LYS A 52 9.43 5.96 -20.01
C LYS A 52 9.97 6.12 -18.60
N GLN A 53 10.49 7.30 -18.25
CA GLN A 53 10.99 7.56 -16.90
C GLN A 53 9.91 7.39 -15.83
N VAL A 54 8.70 7.90 -16.06
CA VAL A 54 7.57 7.74 -15.14
C VAL A 54 7.15 6.27 -15.02
N GLN A 55 7.15 5.52 -16.12
CA GLN A 55 6.80 4.11 -16.13
C GLN A 55 7.82 3.27 -15.36
N GLU A 56 9.12 3.51 -15.57
CA GLU A 56 10.19 2.81 -14.86
C GLU A 56 10.15 3.08 -13.35
N LEU A 57 9.93 4.33 -12.95
CA LEU A 57 9.74 4.70 -11.54
C LEU A 57 8.48 4.07 -10.95
N HIS A 58 7.39 4.03 -11.72
CA HIS A 58 6.15 3.39 -11.30
C HIS A 58 6.33 1.88 -11.08
N ASP A 59 6.96 1.19 -12.02
CA ASP A 59 7.16 -0.25 -11.95
C ASP A 59 8.11 -0.63 -10.80
N ALA A 60 9.15 0.16 -10.56
CA ALA A 60 10.04 0.00 -9.41
C ALA A 60 9.30 0.21 -8.08
N ALA A 61 8.51 1.28 -7.95
CA ALA A 61 7.73 1.55 -6.75
C ALA A 61 6.67 0.46 -6.48
N VAL A 62 6.04 -0.06 -7.54
CA VAL A 62 5.08 -1.17 -7.40
C VAL A 62 5.77 -2.47 -7.01
N ALA A 63 6.97 -2.75 -7.53
CA ALA A 63 7.75 -3.92 -7.14
C ALA A 63 8.16 -3.85 -5.66
N GLU A 64 8.64 -2.69 -5.21
CA GLU A 64 9.00 -2.42 -3.80
C GLU A 64 7.77 -2.59 -2.88
N LEU A 65 6.63 -1.99 -3.24
CA LEU A 65 5.38 -2.15 -2.48
C LEU A 65 4.90 -3.61 -2.46
N ARG A 66 5.07 -4.37 -3.54
CA ARG A 66 4.71 -5.79 -3.58
C ARG A 66 5.61 -6.65 -2.70
N GLU A 67 6.91 -6.35 -2.67
CA GLU A 67 7.86 -6.99 -1.76
C GLU A 67 7.52 -6.65 -0.31
N GLU A 68 7.22 -5.38 -0.01
CA GLU A 68 6.74 -4.95 1.29
C GLU A 68 5.44 -5.67 1.70
N ILE A 69 4.43 -5.74 0.82
CA ILE A 69 3.19 -6.50 1.06
C ILE A 69 3.47 -7.99 1.32
N ALA A 70 4.31 -8.62 0.49
CA ALA A 70 4.68 -10.03 0.64
C ALA A 70 5.49 -10.29 1.92
N ALA A 71 6.27 -9.31 2.37
CA ALA A 71 6.96 -9.28 3.65
C ALA A 71 6.06 -8.87 4.83
N GLY A 72 4.78 -8.59 4.59
CA GLY A 72 3.78 -8.28 5.62
C GLY A 72 3.57 -6.79 5.95
N GLY A 73 4.07 -5.87 5.12
CA GLY A 73 4.06 -4.41 5.36
C GLY A 73 2.75 -3.69 5.04
N VAL A 74 1.77 -4.32 4.38
CA VAL A 74 0.37 -3.84 4.43
C VAL A 74 -0.33 -4.45 5.64
N THR A 75 0.03 -3.91 6.80
CA THR A 75 -0.74 -4.09 8.02
C THR A 75 -1.87 -3.08 8.05
N ALA A 76 -3.10 -3.54 7.78
CA ALA A 76 -4.28 -2.87 8.29
C ALA A 76 -4.04 -2.56 9.77
N THR A 77 -4.28 -1.31 10.20
CA THR A 77 -4.09 -0.82 11.56
C THR A 77 -4.99 -1.58 12.55
N GLY A 78 -4.63 -2.81 12.90
CA GLY A 78 -5.42 -3.75 13.70
C GLY A 78 -5.32 -3.54 15.22
N GLY A 79 -4.81 -2.38 15.66
CA GLY A 79 -4.52 -2.10 17.07
C GLY A 79 -5.61 -1.38 17.86
N SER A 80 -6.56 -0.69 17.23
CA SER A 80 -7.45 0.26 17.95
C SER A 80 -8.95 0.09 17.74
N SER A 81 -9.41 -0.67 16.73
CA SER A 81 -10.84 -0.86 16.44
C SER A 81 -11.23 -2.34 16.48
N TYR A 82 -12.53 -2.59 16.72
CA TYR A 82 -13.09 -3.94 16.60
C TYR A 82 -13.39 -4.25 15.14
N LEU A 83 -12.91 -5.38 14.65
CA LEU A 83 -13.26 -5.93 13.35
C LEU A 83 -14.33 -7.01 13.50
N ALA A 84 -15.38 -6.94 12.69
CA ALA A 84 -16.36 -8.01 12.59
C ALA A 84 -15.81 -9.17 11.74
N LEU A 85 -15.88 -10.38 12.27
CA LEU A 85 -15.37 -11.59 11.65
C LEU A 85 -16.43 -12.68 11.69
N GLU A 86 -16.71 -13.26 10.52
CA GLU A 86 -17.47 -14.49 10.40
C GLU A 86 -16.54 -15.69 10.63
N MET A 87 -17.03 -16.66 11.40
CA MET A 87 -16.34 -17.90 11.70
C MET A 87 -17.25 -19.09 11.40
N HIS A 88 -16.68 -20.17 10.91
CA HIS A 88 -17.37 -21.41 10.58
C HIS A 88 -17.04 -22.51 11.59
N GLU A 89 -17.84 -23.58 11.57
CA GLU A 89 -17.66 -24.72 12.47
C GLU A 89 -16.23 -25.27 12.41
N GLY A 90 -15.60 -25.43 13.57
CA GLY A 90 -14.24 -25.94 13.69
C GLY A 90 -13.15 -24.86 13.70
N GLU A 91 -13.43 -23.67 13.20
CA GLU A 91 -12.47 -22.56 13.19
C GLU A 91 -12.21 -22.02 14.60
N THR A 92 -10.95 -21.72 14.88
CA THR A 92 -10.49 -21.17 16.17
C THR A 92 -9.76 -19.87 15.94
N ILE A 93 -10.20 -18.80 16.61
CA ILE A 93 -9.47 -17.53 16.66
C ILE A 93 -8.51 -17.54 17.85
N VAL A 94 -7.23 -17.27 17.59
CA VAL A 94 -6.15 -17.20 18.59
C VAL A 94 -5.41 -15.88 18.47
N GLY A 95 -4.73 -15.46 19.54
CA GLY A 95 -3.89 -14.27 19.53
C GLY A 95 -2.64 -14.44 18.66
N TYR A 96 -2.23 -13.37 17.98
CA TYR A 96 -1.02 -13.28 17.16
C TYR A 96 -0.28 -11.98 17.47
N GLY A 97 0.95 -12.10 17.98
CA GLY A 97 1.76 -10.93 18.37
C GLY A 97 1.28 -10.18 19.61
N GLY A 98 0.36 -10.75 20.41
CA GLY A 98 -0.08 -10.12 21.66
C GLY A 98 -1.40 -10.66 22.22
N ALA A 99 -1.99 -9.88 23.12
CA ALA A 99 -3.33 -10.12 23.64
C ALA A 99 -4.41 -9.79 22.61
N ILE A 100 -5.53 -10.49 22.66
CA ILE A 100 -6.73 -10.15 21.89
C ILE A 100 -7.96 -10.10 22.77
N GLU A 101 -8.92 -9.30 22.34
CA GLU A 101 -10.26 -9.27 22.90
C GLU A 101 -11.26 -9.75 21.86
N VAL A 102 -12.15 -10.66 22.27
CA VAL A 102 -13.16 -11.27 21.41
C VAL A 102 -14.53 -11.09 22.03
N LEU A 103 -15.38 -10.27 21.40
CA LEU A 103 -16.79 -10.10 21.73
C LEU A 103 -17.62 -11.07 20.89
N LEU A 104 -18.32 -11.99 21.55
CA LEU A 104 -19.16 -12.98 20.86
C LEU A 104 -20.52 -12.38 20.50
N ARG A 105 -20.92 -12.42 19.23
CA ARG A 105 -22.16 -11.76 18.77
C ARG A 105 -23.25 -12.75 18.37
N ARG A 106 -22.91 -13.81 17.62
CA ARG A 106 -23.85 -14.85 17.15
C ARG A 106 -23.14 -16.19 17.01
N GLY A 107 -23.85 -17.29 17.22
CA GLY A 107 -23.33 -18.66 17.08
C GLY A 107 -23.06 -19.31 18.43
N GLU A 108 -22.40 -20.46 18.40
CA GLU A 108 -21.98 -21.20 19.58
C GLU A 108 -20.46 -21.31 19.58
N PHE A 109 -19.85 -21.00 20.73
CA PHE A 109 -18.40 -20.98 20.86
C PHE A 109 -17.94 -21.71 22.12
N LYS A 110 -16.74 -22.28 22.05
CA LYS A 110 -16.04 -22.88 23.18
C LYS A 110 -14.67 -22.25 23.38
N ALA A 111 -14.21 -22.19 24.62
CA ALA A 111 -12.83 -21.82 24.92
C ALA A 111 -11.87 -22.92 24.44
N VAL A 112 -10.73 -22.48 23.92
CA VAL A 112 -9.55 -23.29 23.65
C VAL A 112 -8.45 -22.83 24.58
N ASP A 113 -7.90 -23.74 25.38
CA ASP A 113 -6.88 -23.42 26.37
C ASP A 113 -5.89 -24.59 26.56
N PRO A 114 -4.92 -24.74 25.65
CA PRO A 114 -3.96 -25.85 25.70
C PRO A 114 -2.98 -25.77 26.87
N ILE A 115 -2.85 -24.60 27.51
CA ILE A 115 -1.91 -24.36 28.62
C ILE A 115 -2.57 -24.39 30.01
N GLY A 116 -3.90 -24.33 30.09
CA GLY A 116 -4.65 -24.41 31.35
C GLY A 116 -4.78 -23.10 32.13
N ASP A 117 -4.41 -21.96 31.53
CA ASP A 117 -4.40 -20.63 32.17
C ASP A 117 -5.73 -19.87 32.00
N LYS A 118 -6.68 -20.45 31.25
CA LYS A 118 -8.04 -19.97 30.97
C LYS A 118 -8.08 -18.63 30.25
N LEU A 119 -9.28 -18.29 29.75
CA LEU A 119 -9.64 -16.99 29.20
C LEU A 119 -10.37 -16.18 30.26
N ALA A 120 -10.17 -14.86 30.28
CA ALA A 120 -10.90 -13.98 31.19
C ALA A 120 -12.20 -13.47 30.54
N ASN A 121 -13.34 -13.66 31.20
CA ASN A 121 -14.64 -13.11 30.81
C ASN A 121 -14.85 -11.76 31.51
N LEU A 122 -14.54 -10.66 30.81
CA LEU A 122 -14.57 -9.32 31.37
C LEU A 122 -15.98 -8.80 31.64
N THR A 123 -16.99 -9.35 30.96
CA THR A 123 -18.40 -8.97 31.17
C THR A 123 -18.98 -9.57 32.45
N LYS A 124 -18.62 -10.81 32.78
CA LYS A 124 -19.13 -11.52 33.97
C LYS A 124 -18.19 -11.48 35.17
N GLY A 125 -16.92 -11.08 34.98
CA GLY A 125 -15.91 -11.18 36.03
C GLY A 125 -15.59 -12.63 36.39
N ALA A 126 -15.45 -13.49 35.39
CA ALA A 126 -15.23 -14.94 35.54
C ALA A 126 -14.15 -15.44 34.58
N GLU A 127 -13.81 -16.73 34.65
CA GLU A 127 -12.86 -17.39 33.75
C GLU A 127 -13.53 -18.50 32.92
N ALA A 128 -12.98 -18.82 31.74
CA ALA A 128 -13.39 -19.95 30.92
C ALA A 128 -12.16 -20.78 30.51
N GLY A 129 -12.10 -22.04 30.96
CA GLY A 129 -11.06 -22.99 30.59
C GLY A 129 -11.41 -23.79 29.34
N ASP A 130 -10.50 -24.68 28.93
CA ASP A 130 -10.64 -25.49 27.72
C ASP A 130 -11.97 -26.24 27.65
N GLY A 131 -12.64 -26.16 26.49
CA GLY A 131 -13.91 -26.82 26.23
C GLY A 131 -15.14 -26.19 26.88
N ASN A 132 -14.99 -25.20 27.76
CA ASN A 132 -16.12 -24.49 28.35
C ASN A 132 -16.92 -23.73 27.28
N GLU A 133 -18.24 -23.78 27.39
CA GLU A 133 -19.14 -22.97 26.56
C GLU A 133 -18.98 -21.49 26.88
N LEU A 134 -18.95 -20.67 25.83
CA LEU A 134 -18.83 -19.23 25.95
C LEU A 134 -20.18 -18.56 25.74
N THR A 135 -20.45 -17.54 26.56
CA THR A 135 -21.73 -16.81 26.53
C THR A 135 -21.68 -15.72 25.46
N LEU A 136 -22.72 -15.66 24.62
CA LEU A 136 -22.91 -14.54 23.70
C LEU A 136 -23.02 -13.20 24.44
N GLN A 137 -22.63 -12.12 23.76
CA GLN A 137 -22.57 -10.75 24.26
C GLN A 137 -21.58 -10.52 25.40
N ASN A 138 -20.71 -11.48 25.67
CA ASN A 138 -19.60 -11.33 26.59
C ASN A 138 -18.29 -11.04 25.85
N LEU A 139 -17.47 -10.20 26.48
CA LEU A 139 -16.11 -9.91 26.08
C LEU A 139 -15.15 -10.89 26.74
N TYR A 140 -14.43 -11.65 25.92
CA TYR A 140 -13.38 -12.56 26.36
C TYR A 140 -12.01 -11.99 26.03
N LEU A 141 -11.12 -11.95 27.02
CA LEU A 141 -9.72 -11.55 26.86
C LEU A 141 -8.85 -12.81 26.80
N VAL A 142 -8.07 -12.92 25.73
CA VAL A 142 -6.95 -13.85 25.60
C VAL A 142 -5.68 -13.06 25.90
N PRO A 143 -5.04 -13.26 27.07
CA PRO A 143 -3.96 -12.38 27.53
C PRO A 143 -2.66 -12.46 26.72
N ARG A 144 -2.41 -13.57 26.02
CA ARG A 144 -1.16 -13.83 25.29
C ARG A 144 -1.40 -14.69 24.05
N ALA A 145 -0.48 -14.63 23.11
CA ALA A 145 -0.44 -15.51 21.94
C ALA A 145 0.21 -16.86 22.30
N ASP A 146 -0.48 -17.69 23.09
CA ASP A 146 -0.01 -18.98 23.60
C ASP A 146 -0.88 -20.18 23.18
N GLY A 147 -1.71 -19.98 22.14
CA GLY A 147 -2.64 -20.99 21.63
C GLY A 147 -4.02 -20.96 22.28
N ARG A 148 -4.24 -20.14 23.32
CA ARG A 148 -5.58 -19.86 23.83
C ARG A 148 -6.43 -19.14 22.79
N GLY A 149 -7.73 -19.42 22.79
CA GLY A 149 -8.62 -18.88 21.78
C GLY A 149 -10.09 -19.20 21.96
N VAL A 150 -10.86 -18.84 20.94
CA VAL A 150 -12.30 -19.05 20.85
C VAL A 150 -12.57 -19.90 19.63
N LYS A 151 -13.18 -21.08 19.81
CA LYS A 151 -13.56 -21.98 18.74
C LYS A 151 -15.03 -21.86 18.41
N CYS A 152 -15.39 -21.69 17.14
CA CYS A 152 -16.75 -21.79 16.67
C CYS A 152 -17.16 -23.27 16.56
N VAL A 153 -18.29 -23.63 17.16
CA VAL A 153 -18.84 -25.00 17.13
C VAL A 153 -20.18 -25.09 16.42
N SER A 154 -20.77 -23.94 16.05
CA SER A 154 -21.94 -23.85 15.17
C SER A 154 -21.54 -23.68 13.71
N GLY A 155 -22.41 -24.03 12.76
CA GLY A 155 -22.13 -23.88 11.31
C GLY A 155 -21.73 -22.47 10.84
N SER A 156 -22.23 -21.41 11.49
CA SER A 156 -21.77 -20.02 11.29
C SER A 156 -21.90 -19.25 12.60
N GLY A 157 -20.87 -18.47 12.92
CA GLY A 157 -20.77 -17.60 14.07
C GLY A 157 -20.17 -16.25 13.70
N TRP A 158 -20.49 -15.22 14.47
CA TRP A 158 -19.96 -13.88 14.30
C TRP A 158 -19.33 -13.40 15.60
N VAL A 159 -18.10 -12.91 15.48
CA VAL A 159 -17.36 -12.29 16.58
C VAL A 159 -16.91 -10.89 16.17
N MET A 160 -16.63 -10.06 17.17
CA MET A 160 -15.89 -8.83 16.99
C MET A 160 -14.56 -8.97 17.71
N VAL A 161 -13.45 -8.81 17.00
CA VAL A 161 -12.11 -9.00 17.54
C VAL A 161 -11.32 -7.69 17.52
N ARG A 162 -10.55 -7.44 18.57
CA ARG A 162 -9.57 -6.36 18.67
C ARG A 162 -8.21 -6.96 19.04
N GLY A 163 -7.15 -6.47 18.39
CA GLY A 163 -5.78 -6.98 18.52
C GLY A 163 -5.39 -7.88 17.35
N GLY A 164 -4.12 -8.30 17.33
CA GLY A 164 -3.59 -9.17 16.29
C GLY A 164 -4.03 -10.61 16.51
N TYR A 165 -4.60 -11.26 15.50
CA TYR A 165 -5.19 -12.60 15.59
C TYR A 165 -4.88 -13.47 14.38
N GLN A 166 -5.07 -14.77 14.54
CA GLN A 166 -5.14 -15.76 13.46
C GLN A 166 -6.42 -16.59 13.63
N VAL A 167 -7.08 -16.90 12.53
CA VAL A 167 -8.14 -17.92 12.45
C VAL A 167 -7.52 -19.17 11.87
N ILE A 168 -7.63 -20.26 12.63
CA ILE A 168 -7.08 -21.56 12.30
C ILE A 168 -8.25 -22.51 12.06
N ASP A 169 -8.25 -23.20 10.93
CA ASP A 169 -9.27 -24.22 10.64
C ASP A 169 -9.02 -25.52 11.43
N ALA A 170 -9.92 -26.49 11.27
CA ALA A 170 -9.79 -27.78 11.95
C ALA A 170 -8.54 -28.60 11.55
N SER A 171 -7.88 -28.26 10.43
CA SER A 171 -6.65 -28.90 9.96
C SER A 171 -5.38 -28.27 10.56
N GLY A 172 -5.50 -27.13 11.24
CA GLY A 172 -4.36 -26.35 11.75
C GLY A 172 -3.85 -25.30 10.76
N THR A 173 -4.55 -25.08 9.64
CA THR A 173 -4.14 -24.10 8.62
C THR A 173 -4.70 -22.72 8.98
N VAL A 174 -3.87 -21.68 8.83
CA VAL A 174 -4.33 -20.29 8.99
C VAL A 174 -5.16 -19.90 7.78
N VAL A 175 -6.44 -19.60 8.00
CA VAL A 175 -7.40 -19.22 6.93
C VAL A 175 -7.69 -17.72 6.89
N SER A 176 -7.39 -17.00 7.97
CA SER A 176 -7.49 -15.54 8.06
C SER A 176 -6.56 -15.02 9.17
N SER A 177 -6.02 -13.80 9.05
CA SER A 177 -5.17 -13.20 10.09
C SER A 177 -5.14 -11.67 10.04
N SER A 178 -4.74 -11.07 11.16
CA SER A 178 -4.43 -9.65 11.30
C SER A 178 -3.24 -9.50 12.26
N ALA A 179 -2.22 -8.71 11.91
CA ALA A 179 -1.07 -8.50 12.78
C ALA A 179 -1.25 -7.27 13.70
N ASN A 180 -0.71 -7.37 14.92
CA ASN A 180 -0.58 -6.25 15.85
C ASN A 180 0.81 -5.62 15.68
N THR A 181 0.95 -4.64 14.80
CA THR A 181 2.22 -3.90 14.69
C THR A 181 2.29 -2.89 15.83
N GLN A 182 2.85 -3.28 16.97
CA GLN A 182 3.35 -2.31 17.94
C GLN A 182 4.63 -1.71 17.35
N SER A 183 4.52 -0.50 16.82
CA SER A 183 5.66 0.39 16.57
C SER A 183 6.27 0.87 17.88
#